data_AF-A0A8R2HBU6-F1
#
_entry.id   AF-A0A8R2HBU6-F1
#
_cell.length_a   1.000
_cell.length_b   1.000
_cell.length_c   1.000
_cell.angle_alpha   90.00
_cell.angle_beta   90.00
_cell.angle_gamma   90.00
#
_symmetry.space_group_name_H-M   'P 1'
#
loop_
_entity.id
_entity.type
_entity.pdbx_description
1 polymer ?
#
loop_
_entity_poly.entity_id
_entity_poly.type
_entity_poly.pdbx_seq_one_letter_code
_entity_poly.pdbx_strand_id
1 'polypeptide(L)'
;MEICPDLEVGSLFSDYVLNTYIEDDSLFPPILWAQVPLLNPRTTNGAESFHRTYNGQFYSTHPPTHAVISVLKETQTQTVAIINSIENNITKTMASKDYNRIVSTINLYKEFEQNKDIIRYLKLTGNKYLGKKY
;
A
#
# COMPACT_ATOMS: atom_id res chain seq x y z
N MET A 1 3.82 -32.84 -1.03
CA MET A 1 3.61 -33.15 -2.46
C MET A 1 2.58 -32.14 -2.93
N GLU A 2 3.00 -31.07 -3.60
CA GLU A 2 2.05 -30.07 -4.12
C GLU A 2 1.34 -30.68 -5.33
N ILE A 3 0.02 -30.74 -5.26
CA ILE A 3 -0.83 -31.23 -6.35
C ILE A 3 -1.04 -30.04 -7.27
N CYS A 4 -0.62 -30.18 -8.54
CA CYS A 4 -0.92 -29.19 -9.56
C CYS A 4 -2.45 -28.97 -9.58
N PRO A 5 -2.94 -27.73 -9.47
CA PRO A 5 -4.38 -27.48 -9.57
C PRO A 5 -4.91 -28.04 -10.88
N ASP A 6 -6.19 -28.43 -10.88
CA ASP A 6 -6.88 -28.88 -12.07
C ASP A 6 -6.65 -27.88 -13.22
N LEU A 7 -6.42 -28.40 -14.44
CA LEU A 7 -6.00 -27.58 -15.58
C LEU A 7 -7.02 -26.47 -15.88
N GLU A 8 -8.31 -26.75 -15.73
CA GLU A 8 -9.38 -25.78 -15.94
C GLU A 8 -9.33 -24.66 -14.90
N VAL A 9 -9.13 -25.02 -13.63
CA VAL A 9 -8.97 -24.05 -12.52
C VAL A 9 -7.70 -23.20 -12.70
N GLY A 10 -6.61 -23.81 -13.15
CA GLY A 10 -5.36 -23.13 -13.45
C GLY A 10 -5.53 -22.11 -14.57
N SER A 11 -6.17 -22.50 -15.67
CA SER A 11 -6.47 -21.60 -16.79
C SER A 11 -7.38 -20.45 -16.37
N LEU A 12 -8.46 -20.72 -15.63
CA LEU A 12 -9.36 -19.67 -15.15
C LEU A 12 -8.64 -18.63 -14.28
N PHE A 13 -7.76 -19.09 -13.39
CA PHE A 13 -6.95 -18.20 -12.56
C PHE A 13 -5.98 -17.37 -13.41
N SER A 14 -5.27 -18.00 -14.36
CA SER A 14 -4.35 -17.31 -15.25
C SER A 14 -5.05 -16.25 -16.11
N ASP A 15 -6.20 -16.58 -16.69
CA ASP A 15 -7.01 -15.66 -17.49
C ASP A 15 -7.51 -14.50 -16.62
N TYR A 16 -7.97 -14.77 -15.40
CA TYR A 16 -8.35 -13.72 -14.46
C TYR A 16 -7.18 -12.76 -14.19
N VAL A 17 -5.98 -13.27 -13.91
CA VAL A 17 -4.81 -12.43 -13.63
C VAL A 17 -4.43 -11.61 -14.87
N LEU A 18 -4.40 -12.24 -16.04
CA LEU A 18 -4.08 -11.60 -17.31
C LEU A 18 -5.04 -10.43 -17.59
N ASN A 19 -6.33 -10.72 -17.60
CA ASN A 19 -7.39 -9.76 -17.96
C ASN A 19 -7.60 -8.68 -16.88
N THR A 20 -7.29 -8.98 -15.62
CA THR A 20 -7.53 -8.04 -14.50
C THR A 20 -6.33 -7.14 -14.21
N TYR A 21 -5.09 -7.61 -14.45
CA TYR A 21 -3.89 -6.90 -13.99
C TYR A 21 -2.78 -6.68 -15.02
N ILE A 22 -2.75 -7.42 -16.13
CA ILE A 22 -1.59 -7.44 -17.05
C ILE A 22 -1.91 -6.75 -18.37
N GLU A 23 -3.07 -7.02 -18.96
CA GLU A 23 -3.47 -6.43 -20.25
C GLU A 23 -3.57 -4.90 -20.19
N ASP A 24 -3.39 -4.26 -21.35
CA ASP A 24 -3.38 -2.79 -21.44
C ASP A 24 -4.73 -2.16 -21.06
N ASP A 25 -5.84 -2.87 -21.32
CA ASP A 25 -7.22 -2.50 -20.97
C ASP A 25 -7.72 -3.17 -19.69
N SER A 26 -6.80 -3.77 -18.92
CA SER A 26 -7.15 -4.42 -17.66
C SER A 26 -7.70 -3.42 -16.62
N LEU A 27 -8.48 -3.92 -15.67
CA LEU A 27 -9.08 -3.09 -14.60
C LEU A 27 -8.01 -2.43 -13.72
N PHE A 28 -6.87 -3.11 -13.52
CA PHE A 28 -5.77 -2.65 -12.70
C PHE A 28 -4.43 -2.80 -13.44
N PRO A 29 -4.17 -1.94 -14.44
CA PRO A 29 -3.03 -2.11 -15.34
C PRO A 29 -1.69 -2.01 -14.60
N PRO A 30 -0.60 -2.58 -15.16
CA PRO A 30 0.72 -2.59 -14.53
C PRO A 30 1.22 -1.21 -14.09
N ILE A 31 0.81 -0.14 -14.77
CA ILE A 31 1.18 1.21 -14.37
C ILE A 31 0.69 1.61 -12.96
N LEU A 32 -0.36 0.96 -12.44
CA LEU A 32 -0.86 1.19 -11.09
C LEU A 32 -0.03 0.47 -10.00
N TRP A 33 0.48 -0.73 -10.28
CA TRP A 33 1.10 -1.60 -9.28
C TRP A 33 2.60 -1.90 -9.51
N ALA A 34 3.12 -1.67 -10.71
CA ALA A 34 4.50 -1.94 -11.14
C ALA A 34 5.28 -0.67 -11.54
N GLN A 35 4.89 0.51 -11.03
CA GLN A 35 5.54 1.76 -11.42
C GLN A 35 6.93 1.95 -10.77
N VAL A 36 7.86 2.52 -11.53
CA VAL A 36 9.22 2.94 -11.10
C VAL A 36 9.21 3.59 -9.72
N PRO A 37 9.96 3.15 -8.70
CA PRO A 37 9.88 3.72 -7.35
C PRO A 37 10.12 5.24 -7.33
N LEU A 38 9.29 5.96 -6.56
CA LEU A 38 9.37 7.42 -6.35
C LEU A 38 9.13 7.75 -4.86
N LEU A 39 9.50 8.98 -4.47
CA LEU A 39 9.31 9.46 -3.10
C LEU A 39 7.84 9.73 -2.76
N ASN A 40 7.03 10.06 -3.78
CA ASN A 40 5.64 10.39 -3.59
C ASN A 40 4.84 9.14 -3.18
N PRO A 41 3.95 9.24 -2.18
CA PRO A 41 3.10 8.14 -1.80
C PRO A 41 2.22 7.74 -2.98
N ARG A 42 2.35 6.50 -3.42
CA ARG A 42 1.42 5.84 -4.34
C ARG A 42 0.40 5.07 -3.52
N THR A 43 -0.83 5.00 -4.02
CA THR A 43 -1.97 4.17 -3.55
C THR A 43 -2.94 4.78 -2.53
N THR A 44 -4.07 4.08 -2.42
CA THR A 44 -5.21 4.17 -1.47
C THR A 44 -4.84 4.01 0.01
N ASN A 45 -3.55 3.88 0.34
CA ASN A 45 -3.04 3.76 1.71
C ASN A 45 -3.67 4.77 2.69
N GLY A 46 -3.96 5.99 2.24
CA GLY A 46 -4.64 7.00 3.06
C GLY A 46 -6.04 6.58 3.48
N ALA A 47 -6.89 6.20 2.52
CA ALA A 47 -8.26 5.76 2.78
C ALA A 47 -8.29 4.45 3.57
N GLU A 48 -7.44 3.48 3.21
CA GLU A 48 -7.34 2.21 3.93
C GLU A 48 -6.84 2.40 5.37
N SER A 49 -5.86 3.28 5.58
CA SER A 49 -5.36 3.63 6.92
C SER A 49 -6.42 4.34 7.75
N PHE A 50 -7.20 5.23 7.14
CA PHE A 50 -8.34 5.87 7.77
C PHE A 50 -9.37 4.83 8.21
N HIS A 51 -9.84 3.98 7.30
CA HIS A 51 -10.84 2.95 7.60
C HIS A 51 -10.34 1.95 8.65
N ARG A 52 -9.08 1.53 8.59
CA ARG A 52 -8.47 0.66 9.60
C ARG A 52 -8.51 1.31 10.99
N THR A 53 -8.10 2.57 11.08
CA THR A 53 -8.07 3.31 12.35
C THR A 53 -9.49 3.52 12.87
N TYR A 54 -10.39 4.02 12.03
CA TYR A 54 -11.79 4.27 12.37
C TYR A 54 -12.51 3.00 12.82
N ASN A 55 -12.43 1.93 12.03
CA ASN A 55 -13.06 0.65 12.38
C ASN A 55 -12.43 0.03 13.64
N GLY A 56 -11.12 0.23 13.85
CA GLY A 56 -10.41 -0.26 15.04
C GLY A 56 -10.84 0.39 16.36
N GLN A 57 -11.59 1.50 16.32
CA GLN A 57 -12.17 2.10 17.52
C GLN A 57 -13.46 1.41 17.99
N PHE A 58 -14.02 0.49 17.20
CA PHE A 58 -15.23 -0.26 17.54
C PHE A 58 -14.90 -1.70 17.93
N TYR A 59 -15.18 -2.07 19.19
CA TYR A 59 -14.97 -3.43 19.71
C TYR A 59 -16.22 -4.32 19.66
N SER A 60 -17.29 -3.85 19.03
CA SER A 60 -18.57 -4.55 18.87
C SER A 60 -19.09 -4.35 17.45
N THR A 61 -19.72 -5.39 16.89
CA THR A 61 -20.44 -5.32 15.60
C THR A 61 -21.61 -4.33 15.64
N HIS A 62 -22.16 -4.08 16.84
CA HIS A 62 -23.27 -3.16 17.06
C HIS A 62 -22.92 -2.17 18.18
N PRO A 63 -22.06 -1.17 17.90
CA PRO A 63 -21.70 -0.17 18.88
C PRO A 63 -22.91 0.71 19.22
N PRO A 64 -23.09 1.10 20.50
CA PRO A 64 -24.16 2.00 20.86
C PRO A 64 -23.95 3.39 20.24
N THR A 65 -25.03 4.10 19.92
CA THR A 65 -24.98 5.38 19.20
C THR A 65 -24.04 6.41 19.82
N HIS A 66 -23.99 6.49 21.16
CA HIS A 66 -23.10 7.43 21.86
C HIS A 66 -21.61 7.13 21.61
N ALA A 67 -21.21 5.86 21.47
CA ALA A 67 -19.85 5.48 21.16
C ALA A 67 -19.47 5.90 19.73
N VAL A 68 -20.39 5.68 18.77
CA VAL A 68 -20.21 6.13 17.38
C VAL A 68 -20.06 7.65 17.31
N ILE A 69 -20.91 8.40 18.03
CA ILE A 69 -20.83 9.87 18.09
C ILE A 69 -19.47 10.31 18.65
N SER A 70 -18.98 9.67 19.72
CA SER A 70 -17.69 10.02 20.32
C SER A 70 -16.53 9.81 19.35
N VAL A 71 -16.48 8.67 18.65
CA VAL A 71 -15.49 8.37 17.61
C VAL A 71 -15.52 9.38 16.47
N LEU A 72 -16.72 9.78 16.02
CA LEU A 72 -16.86 10.79 14.97
C LEU A 72 -16.34 12.16 15.43
N LYS A 73 -16.64 12.58 16.67
CA LYS A 73 -16.12 13.83 17.23
C LYS A 73 -14.61 13.83 17.37
N GLU A 74 -14.03 12.72 17.80
CA GLU A 74 -12.57 12.56 17.89
C GLU A 74 -11.94 12.66 16.50
N THR A 75 -12.50 11.94 15.52
CA THR A 75 -12.05 11.98 14.13
C THR A 75 -12.09 13.41 13.57
N GLN A 76 -13.22 14.12 13.76
CA GLN A 76 -13.35 15.52 13.35
C GLN A 76 -12.30 16.42 14.00
N THR A 77 -12.05 16.24 15.30
CA THR A 77 -11.05 17.02 16.05
C THR A 77 -9.65 16.80 15.47
N GLN A 78 -9.28 15.55 15.20
CA GLN A 78 -8.00 15.22 14.58
C GLN A 78 -7.89 15.80 13.17
N THR A 79 -8.94 15.71 12.35
CA THR A 79 -8.97 16.27 11.00
C THR A 79 -8.80 17.79 11.02
N VAL A 80 -9.52 18.51 11.87
CA VAL A 80 -9.39 19.97 12.01
C VAL A 80 -7.99 20.35 12.46
N ALA A 81 -7.40 19.63 13.42
CA ALA A 81 -6.02 19.87 13.84
C ALA A 81 -5.01 19.69 12.69
N ILE A 82 -5.21 18.67 11.83
CA ILE A 82 -4.38 18.45 10.64
C ILE A 82 -4.56 19.59 9.63
N ILE A 83 -5.80 19.99 9.34
CA ILE A 83 -6.10 21.12 8.43
C ILE A 83 -5.42 22.39 8.93
N ASN A 84 -5.62 22.75 10.19
CA ASN A 84 -4.99 23.92 10.80
C ASN A 84 -3.46 23.84 10.73
N SER A 85 -2.86 22.66 10.93
CA SER A 85 -1.41 22.48 10.80
C SER A 85 -0.94 22.78 9.37
N ILE A 86 -1.66 22.29 8.36
CA ILE A 86 -1.36 22.52 6.94
C ILE A 86 -1.51 24.00 6.59
N GLU A 87 -2.58 24.66 7.04
CA GLU A 87 -2.80 26.11 6.84
C GLU A 87 -1.67 26.94 7.45
N ASN A 88 -1.08 26.48 8.55
CA ASN A 88 0.09 27.09 9.18
C ASN A 88 1.44 26.61 8.60
N ASN A 89 1.43 25.91 7.45
CA ASN A 89 2.62 25.33 6.80
C ASN A 89 3.40 24.32 7.67
N ILE A 90 2.75 23.74 8.67
CA ILE A 90 3.29 22.66 9.50
C ILE A 90 2.88 21.33 8.86
N THR A 91 3.73 20.82 7.99
CA THR A 91 3.52 19.51 7.34
C THR A 91 4.26 18.41 8.09
N LYS A 92 3.55 17.32 8.39
CA LYS A 92 4.19 16.11 8.92
C LYS A 92 5.10 15.50 7.87
N THR A 93 6.39 15.39 8.18
CA THR A 93 7.35 14.72 7.32
C THR A 93 7.23 13.21 7.45
N MET A 94 7.63 12.50 6.39
CA MET A 94 7.72 11.05 6.40
C MET A 94 8.71 10.60 7.49
N ALA A 95 8.39 9.50 8.17
CA ALA A 95 9.30 8.92 9.14
C ALA A 95 10.64 8.57 8.49
N SER A 96 11.76 8.88 9.16
CA SER A 96 13.12 8.67 8.63
C SER A 96 13.35 7.23 8.14
N LYS A 97 12.80 6.23 8.85
CA LYS A 97 12.86 4.83 8.45
C LYS A 97 12.21 4.57 7.08
N ASP A 98 11.03 5.14 6.84
CA ASP A 98 10.32 5.00 5.56
C ASP A 98 11.02 5.76 4.45
N TYR A 99 11.48 6.98 4.75
CA TYR A 99 12.27 7.78 3.81
C TYR A 99 13.52 7.01 3.34
N ASN A 100 14.31 6.49 4.28
CA ASN A 100 15.52 5.73 3.98
C ASN A 100 15.21 4.46 3.18
N ARG A 101 14.11 3.78 3.50
CA ARG A 101 13.66 2.60 2.75
C ARG A 101 13.34 2.94 1.30
N ILE A 102 12.55 3.99 1.07
CA ILE A 102 12.16 4.42 -0.29
C ILE A 102 13.36 4.90 -1.09
N VAL A 103 14.20 5.78 -0.51
CA VAL A 103 15.43 6.27 -1.17
C VAL A 103 16.36 5.12 -1.55
N SER A 104 16.52 4.14 -0.65
CA SER A 104 17.32 2.96 -0.93
C SER A 104 16.73 2.13 -2.08
N THR A 105 15.41 1.98 -2.18
CA THR A 105 14.75 1.32 -3.32
C THR A 105 14.93 2.11 -4.63
N ILE A 106 14.85 3.45 -4.60
CA ILE A 106 15.09 4.30 -5.77
C ILE A 106 16.53 4.12 -6.28
N ASN A 107 17.52 4.12 -5.38
CA ASN A 107 18.92 3.95 -5.77
C ASN A 107 19.19 2.57 -6.38
N LEU A 108 18.62 1.50 -5.82
CA LEU A 108 18.70 0.16 -6.39
C LEU A 108 18.04 0.09 -7.78
N TYR A 109 16.92 0.80 -7.98
CA TYR A 109 16.27 0.85 -9.28
C TYR A 109 17.15 1.56 -10.32
N LYS A 110 17.83 2.65 -9.95
CA LYS A 110 18.80 3.33 -10.83
C LYS A 110 19.96 2.43 -11.21
N GLU A 111 20.47 1.63 -10.28
CA GLU A 111 21.51 0.63 -10.55
C GLU A 111 21.00 -0.46 -11.51
N PHE A 112 19.76 -0.93 -11.29
CA PHE A 112 19.08 -1.87 -12.19
C PHE A 112 18.93 -1.31 -13.60
N GLU A 113 18.55 -0.04 -13.75
CA GLU A 113 18.42 0.60 -15.07
C GLU A 113 19.73 0.58 -15.86
N GLN A 114 20.87 0.61 -15.17
CA GLN A 114 22.19 0.56 -15.80
C GLN A 114 22.65 -0.87 -16.10
N ASN A 115 22.50 -1.79 -15.16
CA ASN A 115 23.05 -3.15 -15.28
C ASN A 115 22.07 -4.17 -15.90
N LYS A 116 20.77 -3.87 -15.89
CA LYS A 116 19.65 -4.73 -16.30
C LYS A 116 19.61 -6.11 -15.61
N ASP A 117 20.27 -6.27 -14.47
CA ASP A 117 20.27 -7.49 -13.66
C ASP A 117 19.04 -7.52 -12.73
N ILE A 118 17.96 -8.08 -13.26
CA ILE A 118 16.68 -8.18 -12.55
C ILE A 118 16.76 -9.07 -11.30
N ILE A 119 17.54 -10.15 -11.34
CA ILE A 119 17.64 -11.10 -10.23
C ILE A 119 18.33 -10.45 -9.04
N ARG A 120 19.40 -9.70 -9.28
CA ARG A 120 20.07 -8.91 -8.26
C ARG A 120 19.14 -7.84 -7.69
N TYR A 121 18.43 -7.11 -8.54
CA TYR A 121 17.47 -6.10 -8.11
C TYR A 121 16.40 -6.69 -7.17
N LEU A 122 15.77 -7.78 -7.57
CA LEU A 122 14.72 -8.46 -6.78
C LEU A 122 15.25 -8.98 -5.45
N LYS A 123 16.45 -9.58 -5.41
CA LYS A 123 17.06 -10.06 -4.16
C LYS A 123 17.33 -8.92 -3.17
N LEU A 124 17.82 -7.78 -3.66
CA LEU A 124 18.17 -6.64 -2.81
C LEU A 124 16.94 -5.85 -2.34
N THR A 125 15.87 -5.83 -3.13
CA THR A 125 14.63 -5.13 -2.80
C THR A 125 13.68 -5.98 -1.97
N GLY A 126 13.51 -7.27 -2.29
CA GLY A 126 12.52 -8.16 -1.67
C GLY A 126 12.65 -8.27 -0.15
N ASN A 127 13.88 -8.36 0.36
CA ASN A 127 14.13 -8.45 1.81
C ASN A 127 13.63 -7.24 2.62
N LYS A 128 13.38 -6.09 1.97
CA LYS A 128 12.95 -4.85 2.63
C LYS A 128 11.43 -4.78 2.85
N TYR A 129 10.67 -5.65 2.20
CA TYR A 129 9.20 -5.65 2.20
C TYR A 129 8.60 -6.94 2.76
N LEU A 130 9.41 -7.74 3.47
CA LEU A 130 8.93 -8.96 4.12
C LEU A 130 7.83 -8.63 5.14
N GLY A 131 6.72 -9.34 5.05
CA GLY A 131 5.68 -9.32 6.08
C GLY A 131 6.25 -9.73 7.43
N LYS A 132 5.70 -9.20 8.52
CA LYS A 132 6.02 -9.70 9.86
C LYS A 132 5.58 -11.16 9.93
N LYS A 133 6.49 -12.06 10.33
CA LYS A 133 6.10 -13.41 10.75
C LYS A 133 5.36 -13.26 12.07
N TYR A 134 4.10 -13.72 12.09
CA TYR A 134 3.27 -13.84 13.29
C TYR A 134 3.52 -15.21 13.93
#